data_AF-A0A7S9D2Z8-F1
#
_entry.id   AF-A0A7S9D2Z8-F1
#
_cell.length_a   1.000
_cell.length_b   1.000
_cell.length_c   1.000
_cell.angle_alpha   90.00
_cell.angle_beta   90.00
_cell.angle_gamma   90.00
#
_symmetry.space_group_name_H-M   'P 1'
#
loop_
_entity.id
_entity.type
_entity.pdbx_description
1 polymer ?
#
loop_
_entity_poly.entity_id
_entity_poly.type
_entity_poly.pdbx_seq_one_letter_code
_entity_poly.pdbx_strand_id
1 'polypeptide(L)' 'MPFGKRVQPDRSKINMSDDYEVKYWTHELGITKSRLQHLVDKIGNSAAAVRNELSR' A
#
# COMPACT_ATOMS: atom_id res chain seq x y z
N MET A 1 19.18 -26.97 -8.54
CA MET A 1 17.81 -26.46 -8.68
C MET A 1 17.85 -24.94 -8.56
N PRO A 2 17.38 -24.14 -9.54
CA PRO A 2 17.44 -22.69 -9.45
C PRO A 2 16.37 -22.19 -8.47
N PHE A 3 16.80 -21.37 -7.53
CA PHE A 3 15.98 -20.73 -6.50
C PHE A 3 14.79 -20.02 -7.13
N GLY A 4 13.59 -20.46 -6.74
CA GLY A 4 12.32 -19.88 -7.18
C GLY A 4 12.39 -18.37 -7.05
N LYS A 5 12.15 -17.68 -8.17
CA LYS A 5 12.10 -16.23 -8.24
C LYS A 5 11.14 -15.78 -7.15
N ARG A 6 11.65 -14.98 -6.21
CA ARG A 6 10.83 -14.28 -5.21
C ARG A 6 9.88 -13.42 -6.01
N VAL A 7 8.71 -13.95 -6.32
CA VAL A 7 7.59 -13.19 -6.86
C VAL A 7 7.34 -12.17 -5.77
N GLN A 8 7.86 -10.96 -5.97
CA GLN A 8 7.50 -9.84 -5.12
C GLN A 8 5.98 -9.81 -5.22
N PRO A 9 5.24 -10.08 -4.13
CA PRO A 9 3.80 -10.01 -4.19
C PRO A 9 3.49 -8.64 -4.77
N ASP A 10 2.63 -8.61 -5.78
CA ASP A 10 2.35 -7.42 -6.57
C ASP A 10 1.77 -6.35 -5.63
N ARG A 11 2.65 -5.52 -5.04
CA ARG A 11 2.34 -4.47 -4.07
C ARG A 11 1.75 -3.24 -4.76
N SER A 12 1.02 -3.45 -5.84
CA SER A 12 0.37 -2.37 -6.58
C SER A 12 -0.89 -1.88 -5.89
N LYS A 13 -1.47 -2.70 -4.99
CA LYS A 13 -2.72 -2.41 -4.29
C LYS A 13 -2.52 -2.48 -2.77
N ILE A 14 -3.31 -1.68 -2.05
CA ILE A 14 -3.40 -1.61 -0.59
C ILE A 14 -4.67 -2.35 -0.16
N ASN A 15 -4.50 -3.49 0.48
CA ASN A 15 -5.59 -4.23 1.09
C ASN A 15 -5.87 -3.66 2.49
N MET A 16 -6.86 -2.78 2.59
CA MET A 16 -7.30 -2.23 3.88
C MET A 16 -7.94 -3.26 4.81
N SER A 17 -8.33 -4.44 4.30
CA SER A 17 -8.87 -5.53 5.12
C SER A 17 -7.79 -6.31 5.87
N ASP A 18 -6.52 -6.20 5.44
CA ASP A 18 -5.41 -6.90 6.06
C ASP A 18 -4.59 -5.94 6.93
N ASP A 19 -4.62 -6.11 8.26
CA ASP A 19 -3.95 -5.18 9.18
C ASP A 19 -2.43 -5.18 9.01
N TYR A 20 -1.84 -6.30 8.58
CA TYR A 20 -0.41 -6.38 8.33
C TYR A 20 -0.02 -5.55 7.12
N GLU A 21 -0.80 -5.65 6.04
CA GLU A 21 -0.59 -4.85 4.83
C GLU A 21 -0.81 -3.35 5.11
N VAL A 22 -1.86 -2.99 5.87
CA VAL A 22 -2.10 -1.61 6.32
C VAL A 22 -0.91 -1.09 7.14
N LYS A 23 -0.39 -1.86 8.09
CA LYS A 23 0.80 -1.48 8.87
C LYS A 23 2.02 -1.29 7.98
N TYR A 24 2.23 -2.19 7.02
CA TYR A 24 3.32 -2.06 6.06
C TYR A 24 3.19 -0.76 5.24
N TRP A 25 2.02 -0.47 4.68
CA TRP A 25 1.80 0.72 3.86
C TRP A 25 1.83 2.02 4.65
N THR A 26 1.23 2.05 5.85
CA THR A 26 1.33 3.21 6.75
C THR A 26 2.77 3.49 7.14
N HIS A 27 3.60 2.47 7.33
CA HIS A 27 5.03 2.61 7.56
C HIS A 27 5.80 3.08 6.30
N GLU A 28 5.54 2.47 5.14
CA GLU A 28 6.21 2.83 3.88
C GLU A 28 5.89 4.27 3.44
N LEU A 29 4.64 4.69 3.63
CA LEU A 29 4.13 6.01 3.24
C LEU A 29 4.31 7.05 4.35
N GLY A 30 4.66 6.63 5.58
CA GLY A 30 4.81 7.52 6.73
C GLY A 30 3.50 8.19 7.18
N ILE A 31 2.35 7.58 6.92
CA ILE A 31 1.03 8.13 7.27
C ILE A 31 0.26 7.24 8.24
N THR A 32 -0.77 7.78 8.88
CA THR A 32 -1.64 7.00 9.77
C THR A 32 -2.64 6.15 8.99
N LYS A 33 -3.15 5.08 9.62
CA LYS A 33 -4.20 4.21 9.04
C LYS A 33 -5.44 4.99 8.59
N SER A 34 -5.85 6.00 9.38
CA SER A 34 -6.98 6.86 9.02
C SER A 34 -6.71 7.67 7.74
N ARG A 35 -5.50 8.24 7.61
CA ARG A 35 -5.10 8.96 6.40
C ARG A 35 -5.02 8.01 5.20
N LEU A 36 -4.46 6.82 5.39
CA LEU A 36 -4.41 5.78 4.36
C LEU A 36 -5.81 5.38 3.90
N GLN A 37 -6.74 5.15 4.83
CA GLN A 37 -8.13 4.84 4.54
C GLN A 37 -8.82 5.95 3.74
N HIS A 38 -8.64 7.21 4.13
CA HIS A 38 -9.23 8.34 3.43
C HIS A 38 -8.67 8.49 2.01
N LEU A 39 -7.37 8.22 1.81
CA LEU A 39 -6.76 8.22 0.49
C LEU A 39 -7.31 7.05 -0.34
N VAL A 40 -7.35 5.84 0.22
CA VAL A 40 -7.92 4.66 -0.44
C VAL A 40 -9.39 4.85 -0.82
N ASP A 41 -10.18 5.52 0.01
CA ASP A 41 -11.58 5.86 -0.28
C ASP A 41 -11.69 6.89 -1.43
N LYS A 42 -10.84 7.92 -1.42
CA LYS A 42 -10.87 9.02 -2.38
C LYS A 42 -10.38 8.65 -3.78
N ILE A 43 -9.26 7.94 -3.88
CA ILE A 43 -8.55 7.64 -5.14
C ILE A 43 -8.46 6.13 -5.44
N GLY A 44 -8.99 5.29 -4.57
CA GLY A 44 -8.98 3.83 -4.70
C GLY A 44 -7.79 3.17 -4.00
N ASN A 45 -7.81 1.84 -3.94
CA ASN A 45 -6.79 1.02 -3.28
C ASN A 45 -5.44 0.94 -3.99
N SER A 46 -5.12 1.87 -4.89
CA SER A 46 -3.87 1.84 -5.65
C SER A 46 -2.74 2.49 -4.86
N ALA A 47 -1.71 1.71 -4.52
CA ALA A 47 -0.55 2.20 -3.78
C ALA A 47 0.15 3.35 -4.52
N ALA A 48 0.31 3.22 -5.84
CA ALA A 48 0.90 4.26 -6.68
C ALA A 48 0.13 5.58 -6.63
N ALA A 49 -1.21 5.53 -6.60
CA ALA A 49 -2.04 6.73 -6.53
C ALA A 49 -1.93 7.40 -5.16
N VAL A 50 -1.96 6.63 -4.06
CA VAL A 50 -1.77 7.13 -2.69
C VAL A 50 -0.41 7.80 -2.55
N ARG A 51 0.63 7.18 -3.10
CA ARG A 51 1.99 7.69 -3.07
C ARG A 51 2.16 8.96 -3.91
N ASN A 52 1.46 9.06 -5.05
CA ASN A 52 1.43 10.26 -5.88
C ASN A 52 0.72 11.42 -5.17
N GLU A 53 -0.44 11.18 -4.55
CA GLU A 53 -1.16 12.20 -3.77
C GLU A 53 -0.33 12.72 -2.57
N LEU A 54 0.51 11.88 -1.96
CA LEU A 54 1.42 12.30 -0.89
C LEU A 54 2.67 13.06 -1.38
N SER A 55 3.06 12.86 -2.64
CA SER A 55 4.20 13.56 -3.25
C SER A 55 3.83 14.95 -3.79
N ARG A 56 2.56 15.34 -3.68
CA ARG A 56 2.04 16.62 -4.15
C ARG A 56 2.04 17.65 -3.03
#